data_AF-A0A1T4RSY7-F1
#
_entry.id   AF-A0A1T4RSY7-F1
#
_cell.length_a   1.000
_cell.length_b   1.000
_cell.length_c   1.000
_cell.angle_alpha   90.00
_cell.angle_beta   90.00
_cell.angle_gamma   90.00
#
_symmetry.space_group_name_H-M   'P 1'
#
loop_
_entity.id
_entity.type
_entity.pdbx_description
1 polymer ?
#
loop_
_entity_poly.entity_id
_entity_poly.type
_entity_poly.pdbx_seq_one_letter_code
_entity_poly.pdbx_strand_id
1 'polypeptide(L)'
;MDDMIVFATKNRLGCREGGLTAFGSSQYLEKYNKNRESIQKKNAWKTEGMGAAFQGVRTSSGPDSEEIHARANVNGLAFAKDGMIVYSLDVEDYSGLFLKNPKNDGEDEGHIIHDSMTRFMNLDCHPVTGELVVSVQDCPWERHLALFEPKNSRYRKITEGDCFDENPVWGKQASRSIFYDSAGVGKDGEGRFLELGEKVINRLDLDSGTISELVSLPRHDCFLPKVDREDRLYFIKRPHEKPGSKGMTFKDIVLIPYRLGRAVYSFLQLFSMRYTGEPLSTAGPDPTKAKNKDPKDLFINENMINAEQTLKENRDKGDSFPGIAPRSWELTRLEKDGSLTCLKKGVIDFDLGKNGDIVFSNGKYLLKQDREGKEKVLDTVDLINRVRVCLA
;
A
#
# COMPACT_ATOMS: atom_id res chain seq x y z
N MET A 1 -7.88 -25.87 -13.61
CA MET A 1 -8.07 -24.54 -14.20
C MET A 1 -7.33 -23.59 -13.27
N ASP A 2 -6.35 -22.83 -13.77
CA ASP A 2 -5.62 -21.88 -12.92
C ASP A 2 -6.58 -20.75 -12.52
N ASP A 3 -6.65 -20.46 -11.22
CA ASP A 3 -7.49 -19.37 -10.71
C ASP A 3 -7.02 -18.02 -11.30
N MET A 4 -7.96 -17.16 -11.67
CA MET A 4 -7.65 -15.79 -12.09
C MET A 4 -7.13 -15.00 -10.89
N ILE A 5 -6.02 -14.30 -11.07
CA ILE A 5 -5.37 -13.51 -10.02
C ILE A 5 -5.31 -12.07 -10.49
N VAL A 6 -5.78 -11.13 -9.67
CA VAL A 6 -5.64 -9.70 -9.92
C VAL A 6 -4.74 -9.11 -8.86
N PHE A 7 -3.86 -8.20 -9.26
CA PHE A 7 -2.94 -7.54 -8.34
C PHE A 7 -2.75 -6.08 -8.70
N ALA A 8 -2.40 -5.26 -7.72
CA ALA A 8 -2.06 -3.86 -7.93
C ALA A 8 -0.55 -3.68 -8.00
N THR A 9 -0.10 -2.82 -8.91
CA THR A 9 1.30 -2.39 -9.02
C THR A 9 1.39 -0.90 -9.31
N LYS A 10 1.80 -0.13 -8.30
CA LYS A 10 1.85 1.34 -8.37
C LYS A 10 0.47 1.91 -8.78
N ASN A 11 0.36 2.39 -10.01
CA ASN A 11 -0.83 3.02 -10.60
C ASN A 11 -1.55 2.13 -11.63
N ARG A 12 -1.21 0.83 -11.72
CA ARG A 12 -1.79 -0.13 -12.67
C ARG A 12 -2.36 -1.35 -11.96
N LEU A 13 -3.27 -2.03 -12.66
CA LEU A 13 -3.87 -3.29 -12.24
C LEU A 13 -3.36 -4.40 -13.18
N GLY A 14 -2.80 -5.45 -12.62
CA GLY A 14 -2.42 -6.66 -13.34
C GLY A 14 -3.50 -7.72 -13.20
N CYS A 15 -3.84 -8.40 -14.30
CA CYS A 15 -4.72 -9.56 -14.31
C CYS A 15 -3.98 -10.74 -14.92
N ARG A 16 -3.94 -11.85 -14.19
CA ARG A 16 -3.29 -13.09 -14.60
C ARG A 16 -4.29 -14.22 -14.71
N GLU A 17 -4.37 -14.82 -15.88
CA GLU A 17 -5.23 -15.98 -16.16
C GLU A 17 -4.56 -16.89 -17.20
N GLY A 18 -4.61 -18.20 -17.00
CA GLY A 18 -4.04 -19.16 -17.96
C GLY A 18 -2.53 -19.01 -18.20
N GLY A 19 -1.79 -18.43 -17.25
CA GLY A 19 -0.35 -18.20 -17.36
C GLY A 19 0.04 -16.90 -18.06
N LEU A 20 -0.92 -16.15 -18.62
CA LEU A 20 -0.72 -14.84 -19.23
C LEU A 20 -1.06 -13.73 -18.24
N THR A 21 -0.32 -12.63 -18.34
CA THR A 21 -0.57 -11.43 -17.52
C THR A 21 -0.83 -10.25 -18.43
N ALA A 22 -1.96 -9.57 -18.21
CA ALA A 22 -2.33 -8.33 -18.85
C ALA A 22 -2.34 -7.20 -17.82
N PHE A 23 -2.02 -5.97 -18.26
CA PHE A 23 -2.08 -4.79 -17.41
C PHE A 23 -3.15 -3.84 -17.94
N GLY A 24 -3.95 -3.29 -17.02
CA GLY A 24 -4.88 -2.21 -17.27
C GLY A 24 -4.56 -0.98 -16.43
N SER A 25 -4.98 0.18 -16.93
CA SER A 25 -4.91 1.46 -16.22
C SER A 25 -6.28 1.86 -15.68
N SER A 26 -6.30 2.80 -14.74
CA SER A 26 -7.55 3.45 -14.35
C SER A 26 -7.89 4.57 -15.33
N GLN A 27 -9.09 4.51 -15.90
CA GLN A 27 -9.59 5.56 -16.81
C GLN A 27 -9.78 6.88 -16.07
N TYR A 28 -10.18 6.85 -14.80
CA TYR A 28 -10.22 8.03 -13.94
C TYR A 28 -8.85 8.71 -13.84
N LEU A 29 -7.78 7.95 -13.56
CA LEU A 29 -6.42 8.48 -13.48
C LEU A 29 -5.96 9.08 -14.82
N GLU A 30 -6.24 8.40 -15.93
CA GLU A 30 -5.90 8.93 -17.25
C GLU A 30 -6.62 10.24 -17.56
N LYS A 31 -7.93 10.33 -17.25
CA LYS A 31 -8.71 11.56 -17.40
C LYS A 31 -8.15 12.67 -16.50
N TYR A 32 -7.77 12.35 -15.26
CA TYR A 32 -7.17 13.30 -14.33
C TYR A 32 -5.84 13.88 -14.85
N ASN A 33 -4.93 13.02 -15.34
CA ASN A 33 -3.65 13.45 -15.91
C ASN A 33 -3.85 14.29 -17.18
N LYS A 34 -4.73 13.88 -18.09
CA LYS A 34 -5.08 14.67 -19.29
C LYS A 34 -5.64 16.05 -18.93
N ASN A 35 -6.47 16.14 -17.89
CA ASN A 35 -6.99 17.42 -17.40
C ASN A 35 -5.87 18.29 -16.82
N ARG A 36 -4.95 17.74 -16.03
CA ARG A 36 -3.77 18.46 -15.51
C ARG A 36 -2.90 19.00 -16.63
N GLU A 37 -2.58 18.17 -17.62
CA GLU A 37 -1.82 18.59 -18.81
C GLU A 37 -2.53 19.73 -19.55
N SER A 38 -3.86 19.65 -19.72
CA SER A 38 -4.64 20.69 -20.38
C SER A 38 -4.61 22.01 -19.61
N ILE A 39 -4.77 21.98 -18.28
CA ILE A 39 -4.71 23.17 -17.41
C ILE A 39 -3.33 23.79 -17.45
N GLN A 40 -2.27 22.97 -17.42
CA GLN A 40 -0.90 23.44 -17.50
C GLN A 40 -0.63 24.12 -18.86
N LYS A 41 -1.01 23.49 -19.98
CA LYS A 41 -0.90 24.08 -21.32
C LYS A 41 -1.66 25.41 -21.43
N LYS A 42 -2.85 25.51 -20.84
CA LYS A 42 -3.64 26.76 -20.79
C LYS A 42 -2.97 27.86 -19.97
N ASN A 43 -2.20 27.52 -18.95
CA ASN A 43 -1.52 28.48 -18.08
C ASN A 43 -0.04 28.73 -18.46
N ALA A 44 0.51 27.99 -19.42
CA ALA A 44 1.93 28.07 -19.81
C ALA A 44 2.37 29.50 -20.18
N TRP A 45 1.50 30.29 -20.83
CA TRP A 45 1.78 31.69 -21.17
C TRP A 45 2.09 32.59 -19.96
N LYS A 46 1.68 32.21 -18.74
CA LYS A 46 1.96 32.97 -17.51
C LYS A 46 3.38 32.75 -16.98
N THR A 47 3.99 31.62 -17.34
CA THR A 47 5.31 31.18 -16.83
C THR A 47 6.35 31.08 -17.94
N GLU A 48 5.94 31.25 -19.19
CA GLU A 48 6.80 31.19 -20.38
C GLU A 48 6.84 32.54 -21.12
N GLY A 49 7.88 32.75 -21.94
CA GLY A 49 8.02 33.93 -22.79
C GLY A 49 8.70 35.14 -22.15
N MET A 50 8.77 36.23 -22.93
CA MET A 50 9.58 37.43 -22.61
C MET A 50 8.98 38.24 -21.44
N GLY A 51 7.66 38.23 -21.26
CA GLY A 51 6.97 38.87 -20.14
C GLY A 51 7.18 38.14 -18.79
N ALA A 52 7.13 36.80 -18.79
CA ALA A 52 7.46 36.00 -17.60
C ALA A 52 8.95 36.12 -17.22
N ALA A 53 9.84 36.29 -18.21
CA ALA A 53 11.26 36.57 -17.97
C ALA A 53 11.48 37.93 -17.29
N PHE A 54 10.70 38.95 -17.68
CA PHE A 54 10.77 40.28 -17.07
C PHE A 54 10.25 40.29 -15.63
N GLN A 55 9.24 39.45 -15.30
CA GLN A 55 8.71 39.29 -13.95
C GLN A 55 9.52 38.32 -13.08
N GLY A 56 10.57 37.68 -13.61
CA GLY A 56 11.41 36.72 -12.89
C GLY A 56 10.75 35.37 -12.58
N VAL A 57 9.62 35.05 -13.22
CA VAL A 57 8.83 33.81 -12.97
C VAL A 57 9.05 32.76 -14.06
N ARG A 58 10.02 32.99 -14.95
CA ARG A 58 10.33 32.08 -16.05
C ARG A 58 11.01 30.82 -15.54
N THR A 59 10.38 29.68 -15.72
CA THR A 59 10.97 28.36 -15.45
C THR A 59 11.89 27.96 -16.61
N SER A 60 13.18 27.73 -16.31
CA SER A 60 14.25 27.45 -17.29
C SER A 60 14.28 26.00 -17.78
N SER A 61 13.48 25.13 -17.18
CA SER A 61 13.36 23.71 -17.50
C SER A 61 11.89 23.44 -17.70
N GLY A 62 11.51 22.85 -18.84
CA GLY A 62 10.18 22.26 -18.97
C GLY A 62 9.98 21.26 -17.83
N PRO A 63 8.76 21.12 -17.28
CA PRO A 63 8.49 20.17 -16.21
C PRO A 63 8.91 18.77 -16.67
N ASP A 64 9.60 18.04 -15.79
CA ASP A 64 9.92 16.64 -16.04
C ASP A 64 8.59 15.88 -16.21
N SER A 65 8.52 14.91 -17.13
CA SER A 65 7.26 14.18 -17.39
C SER A 65 6.71 13.49 -16.14
N GLU A 66 7.59 13.15 -15.18
CA GLU A 66 7.24 12.61 -13.86
C GLU A 66 6.58 13.63 -12.92
N GLU A 67 6.83 14.94 -13.06
CA GLU A 67 6.15 15.99 -12.28
C GLU A 67 4.71 16.26 -12.77
N ILE A 68 4.43 15.91 -14.03
CA ILE A 68 3.13 16.14 -14.67
C ILE A 68 2.11 15.07 -14.21
N HIS A 69 2.56 13.83 -14.02
CA HIS A 69 1.69 12.72 -13.68
C HIS A 69 1.35 12.73 -12.18
N ALA A 70 0.06 12.58 -11.89
CA ALA A 70 -0.42 12.55 -10.51
C ALA A 70 0.13 11.36 -9.74
N ARG A 71 0.43 11.58 -8.46
CA ARG A 71 0.70 10.48 -7.53
C ARG A 71 -0.59 9.72 -7.30
N ALA A 72 -0.59 8.45 -7.66
CA ALA A 72 -1.73 7.58 -7.53
C ALA A 72 -1.36 6.26 -6.88
N ASN A 73 -2.25 5.74 -6.02
CA ASN A 73 -2.05 4.47 -5.34
C ASN A 73 -3.36 3.68 -5.28
N VAL A 74 -3.30 2.41 -5.69
CA VAL A 74 -4.40 1.47 -5.48
C VAL A 74 -4.25 0.89 -4.08
N ASN A 75 -5.16 1.26 -3.18
CA ASN A 75 -5.09 0.90 -1.76
C ASN A 75 -6.02 -0.25 -1.40
N GLY A 76 -7.10 -0.46 -2.15
CA GLY A 76 -8.06 -1.54 -1.96
C GLY A 76 -8.33 -2.27 -3.26
N LEU A 77 -8.56 -3.58 -3.17
CA LEU A 77 -8.83 -4.44 -4.32
C LEU A 77 -9.67 -5.62 -3.84
N ALA A 78 -10.77 -5.92 -4.54
CA ALA A 78 -11.64 -7.06 -4.28
C ALA A 78 -12.32 -7.52 -5.57
N PHE A 79 -12.74 -8.79 -5.62
CA PHE A 79 -13.64 -9.27 -6.66
C PHE A 79 -15.08 -8.88 -6.33
N ALA A 80 -15.76 -8.25 -7.27
CA ALA A 80 -17.20 -8.05 -7.25
C ALA A 80 -17.94 -9.26 -7.82
N LYS A 81 -19.27 -9.16 -7.90
CA LYS A 81 -20.09 -10.10 -8.66
C LYS A 81 -19.66 -10.16 -10.13
N ASP A 82 -19.96 -11.29 -10.76
CA ASP A 82 -19.77 -11.52 -12.20
C ASP A 82 -18.32 -11.44 -12.70
N GLY A 83 -17.34 -11.55 -11.80
CA GLY A 83 -15.92 -11.54 -12.13
C GLY A 83 -15.32 -10.15 -12.36
N MET A 84 -16.10 -9.09 -12.13
CA MET A 84 -15.61 -7.72 -12.07
C MET A 84 -14.72 -7.50 -10.86
N ILE A 85 -13.90 -6.45 -10.87
CA ILE A 85 -13.15 -6.00 -9.70
C ILE A 85 -13.67 -4.66 -9.21
N VAL A 86 -13.69 -4.51 -7.88
CA VAL A 86 -13.82 -3.21 -7.22
C VAL A 86 -12.46 -2.87 -6.65
N TYR A 87 -12.00 -1.65 -6.88
CA TYR A 87 -10.74 -1.18 -6.32
C TYR A 87 -10.88 0.24 -5.83
N SER A 88 -10.07 0.59 -4.83
CA SER A 88 -9.94 1.96 -4.37
C SER A 88 -8.68 2.59 -4.92
N LEU A 89 -8.78 3.87 -5.28
CA LEU A 89 -7.69 4.62 -5.89
C LEU A 89 -7.61 5.99 -5.24
N ASP A 90 -6.45 6.28 -4.66
CA ASP A 90 -6.07 7.64 -4.27
C ASP A 90 -5.34 8.30 -5.42
N VAL A 91 -5.69 9.56 -5.71
CA VAL A 91 -5.01 10.42 -6.69
C VAL A 91 -4.86 11.81 -6.08
N GLU A 92 -3.65 12.17 -5.68
CA GLU A 92 -3.35 13.40 -4.94
C GLU A 92 -4.27 13.56 -3.72
N ASP A 93 -5.15 14.56 -3.72
CA ASP A 93 -6.10 14.87 -2.64
C ASP A 93 -7.43 14.13 -2.76
N TYR A 94 -7.66 13.39 -3.85
CA TYR A 94 -8.90 12.67 -4.10
C TYR A 94 -8.75 11.18 -3.82
N SER A 95 -9.85 10.54 -3.43
CA SER A 95 -9.97 9.10 -3.29
C SER A 95 -11.31 8.63 -3.85
N GLY A 96 -11.35 7.44 -4.42
CA GLY A 96 -12.59 6.89 -4.96
C GLY A 96 -12.61 5.38 -5.08
N LEU A 97 -13.83 4.85 -5.31
CA LEU A 97 -14.10 3.45 -5.57
C LEU A 97 -14.59 3.28 -7.00
N PHE A 98 -14.00 2.32 -7.70
CA PHE A 98 -14.21 2.11 -9.13
C PHE A 98 -14.45 0.62 -9.43
N LEU A 99 -15.23 0.36 -10.48
CA LEU A 99 -15.53 -0.97 -11.00
C LEU A 99 -14.83 -1.16 -12.33
N LYS A 100 -14.19 -2.32 -12.55
CA LYS A 100 -13.52 -2.62 -13.81
C LYS A 100 -13.64 -4.09 -14.17
N ASN A 101 -13.71 -4.38 -15.46
CA ASN A 101 -13.54 -5.73 -15.96
C ASN A 101 -12.04 -6.05 -16.04
N PRO A 102 -11.51 -7.00 -15.25
CA PRO A 102 -10.08 -7.30 -15.25
C PRO A 102 -9.60 -7.96 -16.55
N LYS A 103 -10.51 -8.47 -17.39
CA LYS A 103 -10.19 -9.18 -18.64
C LYS A 103 -10.27 -8.31 -19.89
N ASN A 104 -10.94 -7.17 -19.81
CA ASN A 104 -11.15 -6.27 -20.95
C ASN A 104 -10.91 -4.82 -20.53
N ASP A 105 -9.68 -4.34 -20.76
CA ASP A 105 -9.28 -2.98 -20.39
C ASP A 105 -10.01 -1.89 -21.21
N GLY A 106 -10.56 -2.26 -22.38
CA GLY A 106 -11.33 -1.35 -23.23
C GLY A 106 -12.79 -1.17 -22.81
N GLU A 107 -13.28 -1.95 -21.84
CA GLU A 107 -14.60 -1.74 -21.26
C GLU A 107 -14.61 -0.50 -20.34
N ASP A 108 -15.70 0.25 -20.35
CA ASP A 108 -15.82 1.46 -19.56
C ASP A 108 -15.67 1.18 -18.06
N GLU A 109 -14.86 2.00 -17.40
CA GLU A 109 -14.67 1.94 -15.95
C GLU A 109 -15.90 2.50 -15.25
N GLY A 110 -16.51 1.69 -14.39
CA GLY A 110 -17.63 2.10 -13.55
C GLY A 110 -17.17 2.99 -12.40
N HIS A 111 -17.98 3.98 -12.06
CA HIS A 111 -17.75 4.89 -10.93
C HIS A 111 -18.75 4.60 -9.81
N ILE A 112 -18.26 4.36 -8.59
CA ILE A 112 -19.13 4.15 -7.41
C ILE A 112 -19.22 5.45 -6.59
N ILE A 113 -18.08 5.98 -6.15
CA ILE A 113 -17.98 7.20 -5.36
C ILE A 113 -16.58 7.81 -5.52
N HIS A 114 -16.45 9.12 -5.38
CA HIS A 114 -15.17 9.77 -5.12
C HIS A 114 -15.37 10.99 -4.22
N ASP A 115 -14.36 11.35 -3.45
CA ASP A 115 -14.37 12.48 -2.52
C ASP A 115 -12.94 13.03 -2.34
N SER A 116 -12.82 14.30 -1.98
CA SER A 116 -11.55 14.95 -1.60
C SER A 116 -11.34 15.05 -0.09
N MET A 117 -12.42 14.93 0.69
CA MET A 117 -12.39 15.02 2.15
C MET A 117 -12.32 13.63 2.80
N THR A 118 -12.91 12.64 2.14
CA THR A 118 -12.94 11.24 2.57
C THR A 118 -11.97 10.41 1.74
N ARG A 119 -11.13 9.61 2.39
CA ARG A 119 -10.35 8.56 1.73
C ARG A 119 -11.02 7.19 1.86
N PHE A 120 -11.05 6.46 0.74
CA PHE A 120 -11.57 5.09 0.65
C PHE A 120 -10.40 4.14 0.48
N MET A 121 -10.15 3.33 1.50
CA MET A 121 -8.97 2.48 1.59
C MET A 121 -9.38 1.02 1.32
N ASN A 122 -8.72 0.09 2.01
CA ASN A 122 -8.95 -1.35 1.90
C ASN A 122 -10.44 -1.70 1.90
N LEU A 123 -10.81 -2.71 1.10
CA LEU A 123 -12.20 -3.12 0.93
C LEU A 123 -12.31 -4.62 0.68
N ASP A 124 -13.52 -5.14 0.89
CA ASP A 124 -13.96 -6.44 0.44
C ASP A 124 -15.41 -6.40 -0.03
N CYS A 125 -15.78 -7.34 -0.90
CA CYS A 125 -17.12 -7.45 -1.46
C CYS A 125 -17.75 -8.76 -1.02
N HIS A 126 -18.99 -8.68 -0.51
CA HIS A 126 -19.70 -9.86 -0.10
C HIS A 126 -20.07 -10.70 -1.34
N PRO A 127 -19.66 -11.98 -1.43
CA PRO A 127 -19.79 -12.77 -2.67
C PRO A 127 -21.25 -12.96 -3.10
N VAL A 128 -22.17 -13.15 -2.14
CA VAL A 128 -23.60 -13.37 -2.42
C VAL A 128 -24.40 -12.07 -2.58
N THR A 129 -24.27 -11.09 -1.68
CA THR A 129 -25.09 -9.87 -1.70
C THR A 129 -24.53 -8.80 -2.63
N GLY A 130 -23.19 -8.74 -2.80
CA GLY A 130 -22.50 -7.66 -3.51
C GLY A 130 -22.35 -6.38 -2.67
N GLU A 131 -22.66 -6.45 -1.38
CA GLU A 131 -22.44 -5.37 -0.42
C GLU A 131 -20.93 -5.17 -0.18
N LEU A 132 -20.46 -3.93 -0.22
CA LEU A 132 -19.04 -3.64 0.05
C LEU A 132 -18.87 -3.23 1.51
N VAL A 133 -17.79 -3.72 2.11
CA VAL A 133 -17.23 -3.14 3.32
C VAL A 133 -15.93 -2.44 2.95
N VAL A 134 -15.75 -1.21 3.43
CA VAL A 134 -14.64 -0.34 3.07
C VAL A 134 -14.12 0.37 4.31
N SER A 135 -12.81 0.48 4.44
CA SER A 135 -12.20 1.39 5.42
C SER A 135 -12.26 2.83 4.92
N VAL A 136 -12.92 3.70 5.68
CA VAL A 136 -13.10 5.12 5.39
C VAL A 136 -12.30 5.98 6.35
N GLN A 137 -11.65 7.01 5.82
CA GLN A 137 -10.81 7.92 6.58
C GLN A 137 -11.19 9.37 6.28
N ASP A 138 -11.80 10.03 7.26
CA ASP A 138 -12.19 11.46 7.16
C ASP A 138 -11.13 12.38 7.79
N CYS A 139 -10.29 11.84 8.68
CA CYS A 139 -9.19 12.56 9.29
C CYS A 139 -7.91 11.69 9.29
N PRO A 140 -6.70 12.28 9.34
CA PRO A 140 -5.47 11.49 9.16
C PRO A 140 -5.21 10.41 10.22
N TRP A 141 -5.86 10.48 11.38
CA TRP A 141 -5.52 9.69 12.57
C TRP A 141 -6.58 8.65 12.95
N GLU A 142 -7.77 8.72 12.37
CA GLU A 142 -8.88 7.82 12.66
C GLU A 142 -9.34 7.17 11.35
N ARG A 143 -9.71 5.90 11.44
CA ARG A 143 -10.23 5.15 10.29
C ARG A 143 -11.31 4.22 10.80
N HIS A 144 -12.42 4.17 10.07
CA HIS A 144 -13.59 3.38 10.44
C HIS A 144 -13.99 2.46 9.31
N LEU A 145 -14.76 1.43 9.62
CA LEU A 145 -15.40 0.62 8.59
C LEU A 145 -16.73 1.23 8.19
N ALA A 146 -17.06 1.12 6.91
CA ALA A 146 -18.34 1.53 6.35
C ALA A 146 -18.90 0.47 5.41
N LEU A 147 -20.23 0.33 5.42
CA LEU A 147 -20.97 -0.44 4.44
C LEU A 147 -21.45 0.47 3.33
N PHE A 148 -21.27 0.04 2.08
CA PHE A 148 -21.77 0.75 0.91
C PHE A 148 -23.03 0.10 0.36
N GLU A 149 -24.01 0.94 0.06
CA GLU A 149 -25.17 0.56 -0.74
C GLU A 149 -24.85 0.80 -2.22
N PRO A 150 -24.72 -0.26 -3.05
CA PRO A 150 -24.25 -0.12 -4.43
C PRO A 150 -25.13 0.78 -5.32
N LYS A 151 -26.39 1.02 -4.93
CA LYS A 151 -27.37 1.74 -5.76
C LYS A 151 -27.35 3.25 -5.59
N ASN A 152 -26.87 3.77 -4.46
CA ASN A 152 -27.10 5.17 -4.07
C ASN A 152 -25.82 5.99 -3.85
N SER A 153 -24.64 5.42 -4.08
CA SER A 153 -23.34 6.06 -3.79
C SER A 153 -23.28 6.64 -2.36
N ARG A 154 -23.93 5.96 -1.42
CA ARG A 154 -23.96 6.29 0.01
C ARG A 154 -23.34 5.16 0.79
N TYR A 155 -22.72 5.53 1.89
CA TYR A 155 -22.18 4.59 2.85
C TYR A 155 -22.60 4.95 4.27
N ARG A 156 -22.57 3.95 5.15
CA ARG A 156 -22.83 4.10 6.58
C ARG A 156 -21.66 3.51 7.35
N LYS A 157 -21.08 4.30 8.25
CA LYS A 157 -20.07 3.80 9.19
C LYS A 157 -20.70 2.78 10.14
N ILE A 158 -19.96 1.71 10.39
CA ILE A 158 -20.36 0.59 11.27
C ILE A 158 -19.42 0.42 12.45
N THR A 159 -18.33 1.19 12.50
CA THR A 159 -17.47 1.36 13.66
C THR A 159 -17.30 2.84 13.99
N GLU A 160 -16.96 3.13 15.24
CA GLU A 160 -16.79 4.48 15.79
C GLU A 160 -15.75 4.48 16.92
N GLY A 161 -15.37 5.68 17.39
CA GLY A 161 -14.43 5.86 18.49
C GLY A 161 -13.00 6.19 18.06
N ASP A 162 -12.07 6.17 19.00
CA ASP A 162 -10.66 6.49 18.76
C ASP A 162 -9.93 5.25 18.23
N CYS A 163 -10.25 4.87 17.00
CA CYS A 163 -9.76 3.66 16.37
C CYS A 163 -9.22 3.89 14.95
N PHE A 164 -8.46 2.91 14.51
CA PHE A 164 -7.87 2.86 13.18
C PHE A 164 -8.16 1.50 12.54
N ASP A 165 -9.37 1.36 12.01
CA ASP A 165 -9.93 0.11 11.49
C ASP A 165 -9.61 -0.10 10.00
N GLU A 166 -9.07 -1.27 9.69
CA GLU A 166 -8.45 -1.57 8.40
C GLU A 166 -8.68 -2.99 7.90
N ASN A 167 -8.44 -3.15 6.60
CA ASN A 167 -8.43 -4.43 5.88
C ASN A 167 -9.67 -5.30 6.17
N PRO A 168 -10.88 -4.76 6.03
CA PRO A 168 -12.08 -5.53 6.30
C PRO A 168 -12.23 -6.65 5.28
N VAL A 169 -12.70 -7.82 5.75
CA VAL A 169 -12.98 -9.01 4.95
C VAL A 169 -14.26 -9.65 5.44
N TRP A 170 -15.12 -10.02 4.49
CA TRP A 170 -16.34 -10.75 4.78
C TRP A 170 -16.05 -12.20 5.17
N GLY A 171 -16.70 -12.64 6.24
CA GLY A 171 -16.86 -14.05 6.55
C GLY A 171 -17.43 -14.83 5.35
N LYS A 172 -17.01 -16.08 5.19
CA LYS A 172 -17.45 -16.97 4.12
C LYS A 172 -18.59 -17.88 4.56
N GLN A 173 -18.79 -18.08 5.87
CA GLN A 173 -19.99 -18.71 6.40
C GLN A 173 -21.18 -17.74 6.38
N ALA A 174 -22.40 -18.28 6.45
CA ALA A 174 -23.65 -17.51 6.34
C ALA A 174 -23.94 -16.53 7.49
N SER A 175 -22.93 -16.13 8.27
CA SER A 175 -23.00 -15.03 9.24
C SER A 175 -22.65 -13.71 8.57
N ARG A 176 -23.38 -12.62 8.86
CA ARG A 176 -23.03 -11.25 8.45
C ARG A 176 -21.86 -10.72 9.30
N SER A 177 -20.72 -11.42 9.24
CA SER A 177 -19.52 -11.15 10.02
C SER A 177 -18.45 -10.48 9.18
N ILE A 178 -17.74 -9.52 9.77
CA ILE A 178 -16.62 -8.80 9.17
C ILE A 178 -15.39 -9.00 10.05
N PHE A 179 -14.32 -9.49 9.45
CA PHE A 179 -13.00 -9.59 10.07
C PHE A 179 -12.17 -8.38 9.64
N TYR A 180 -11.47 -7.75 10.56
CA TYR A 180 -10.69 -6.54 10.28
C TYR A 180 -9.56 -6.40 11.28
N ASP A 181 -8.51 -5.67 10.92
CA ASP A 181 -7.52 -5.24 11.91
C ASP A 181 -7.81 -3.83 12.42
N SER A 182 -7.46 -3.58 13.67
CA SER A 182 -7.70 -2.31 14.34
C SER A 182 -6.53 -1.96 15.24
N ALA A 183 -6.24 -0.68 15.37
CA ALA A 183 -5.39 -0.14 16.41
C ALA A 183 -6.13 0.96 17.17
N GLY A 184 -5.94 1.01 18.49
CA GLY A 184 -6.41 2.15 19.28
C GLY A 184 -5.61 3.41 18.96
N VAL A 185 -6.27 4.55 18.91
CA VAL A 185 -5.65 5.85 18.69
C VAL A 185 -5.33 6.48 20.05
N GLY A 186 -4.06 6.55 20.40
CA GLY A 186 -3.58 7.23 21.60
C GLY A 186 -3.62 8.74 21.41
N LYS A 187 -4.20 9.46 22.40
CA LYS A 187 -4.26 10.92 22.44
C LYS A 187 -3.57 11.47 23.69
N ASP A 188 -2.99 12.67 23.58
CA ASP A 188 -2.45 13.40 24.73
C ASP A 188 -3.57 14.06 25.56
N GLY A 189 -3.22 14.75 26.66
CA GLY A 189 -4.18 15.45 27.52
C GLY A 189 -4.92 16.61 26.85
N GLU A 190 -4.48 17.05 25.67
CA GLU A 190 -5.15 18.07 24.84
C GLU A 190 -5.99 17.44 23.72
N GLY A 191 -6.09 16.10 23.65
CA GLY A 191 -6.83 15.38 22.63
C GLY A 191 -6.11 15.26 21.28
N ARG A 192 -4.81 15.58 21.21
CA ARG A 192 -4.02 15.46 19.98
C ARG A 192 -3.51 14.03 19.81
N PHE A 193 -3.41 13.59 18.56
CA PHE A 193 -2.82 12.29 18.21
C PHE A 193 -1.40 12.16 18.77
N LEU A 194 -1.11 11.02 19.41
CA LEU A 194 0.18 10.69 20.00
C LEU A 194 0.80 9.46 19.32
N GLU A 195 0.11 8.33 19.34
CA GLU A 195 0.57 7.09 18.70
C GLU A 195 -0.61 6.18 18.35
N LEU A 196 -0.37 5.23 17.45
CA LEU A 196 -1.25 4.07 17.28
C LEU A 196 -0.78 2.95 18.20
N GLY A 197 -1.74 2.27 18.82
CA GLY A 197 -1.49 1.03 19.56
C GLY A 197 -1.07 -0.13 18.65
N GLU A 198 -0.82 -1.28 19.27
CA GLU A 198 -0.56 -2.53 18.56
C GLU A 198 -1.80 -2.94 17.76
N LYS A 199 -1.62 -3.38 16.51
CA LYS A 199 -2.74 -3.85 15.68
C LYS A 199 -3.24 -5.21 16.16
N VAL A 200 -4.54 -5.31 16.40
CA VAL A 200 -5.27 -6.53 16.76
C VAL A 200 -6.22 -6.94 15.65
N ILE A 201 -6.68 -8.19 15.64
CA ILE A 201 -7.71 -8.66 14.71
C ILE A 201 -9.02 -8.83 15.45
N ASN A 202 -10.07 -8.20 14.92
CA ASN A 202 -11.41 -8.21 15.45
C ASN A 202 -12.38 -8.89 14.47
N ARG A 203 -13.48 -9.40 15.03
CA ARG A 203 -14.68 -9.81 14.29
C ARG A 203 -15.87 -8.99 14.75
N LEU A 204 -16.50 -8.29 13.81
CA LEU A 204 -17.76 -7.59 13.99
C LEU A 204 -18.90 -8.45 13.43
N ASP A 205 -19.87 -8.77 14.27
CA ASP A 205 -21.13 -9.39 13.87
C ASP A 205 -22.15 -8.27 13.61
N LEU A 206 -22.61 -8.12 12.36
CA LEU A 206 -23.49 -7.02 11.98
C LEU A 206 -24.94 -7.17 12.47
N ASP A 207 -25.36 -8.38 12.82
CA ASP A 207 -26.74 -8.64 13.26
C ASP A 207 -26.91 -8.27 14.74
N SER A 208 -25.90 -8.60 15.55
CA SER A 208 -25.86 -8.28 16.98
C SER A 208 -25.16 -6.94 17.29
N GLY A 209 -24.32 -6.42 16.38
CA GLY A 209 -23.45 -5.28 16.62
C GLY A 209 -22.28 -5.56 17.57
N THR A 210 -21.98 -6.83 17.85
CA THR A 210 -20.94 -7.21 18.80
C THR A 210 -19.57 -7.31 18.13
N ILE A 211 -18.55 -6.81 18.82
CA ILE A 211 -17.14 -6.93 18.42
C ILE A 211 -16.46 -7.95 19.34
N SER A 212 -15.79 -8.93 18.74
CA SER A 212 -14.96 -9.91 19.43
C SER A 212 -13.51 -9.76 18.99
N GLU A 213 -12.59 -9.53 19.92
CA GLU A 213 -11.15 -9.61 19.64
C GLU A 213 -10.74 -11.07 19.46
N LEU A 214 -10.11 -11.38 18.33
CA LEU A 214 -9.70 -12.73 17.97
C LEU A 214 -8.19 -12.96 18.15
N VAL A 215 -7.39 -11.93 17.87
CA VAL A 215 -5.93 -12.00 17.97
C VAL A 215 -5.38 -10.70 18.52
N SER A 216 -4.68 -10.80 19.65
CA SER A 216 -3.92 -9.71 20.26
C SER A 216 -2.60 -10.27 20.78
N LEU A 217 -1.48 -9.73 20.29
CA LEU A 217 -0.15 -10.24 20.57
C LEU A 217 0.74 -9.10 21.07
N PRO A 218 1.21 -9.14 22.33
CA PRO A 218 2.10 -8.12 22.86
C PRO A 218 3.33 -7.90 21.96
N ARG A 219 3.65 -6.64 21.70
CA ARG A 219 4.78 -6.16 20.88
C ARG A 219 4.69 -6.52 19.40
N HIS A 220 3.52 -6.94 18.91
CA HIS A 220 3.34 -7.31 17.52
C HIS A 220 2.07 -6.68 16.94
N ASP A 221 2.16 -6.25 15.69
CA ASP A 221 0.99 -5.93 14.89
C ASP A 221 0.49 -7.19 14.20
N CYS A 222 -0.82 -7.44 14.29
CA CYS A 222 -1.55 -8.46 13.55
C CYS A 222 -2.52 -7.78 12.58
N PHE A 223 -2.30 -7.92 11.27
CA PHE A 223 -3.02 -7.12 10.27
C PHE A 223 -3.27 -7.89 8.97
N LEU A 224 -4.07 -7.32 8.06
CA LEU A 224 -4.49 -7.95 6.80
C LEU A 224 -5.16 -9.32 7.03
N PRO A 225 -6.26 -9.40 7.80
CA PRO A 225 -6.96 -10.65 7.98
C PRO A 225 -7.51 -11.17 6.64
N LYS A 226 -7.48 -12.49 6.47
CA LYS A 226 -8.16 -13.25 5.42
C LYS A 226 -8.78 -14.47 6.05
N VAL A 227 -9.90 -14.91 5.50
CA VAL A 227 -10.62 -16.09 5.97
C VAL A 227 -10.84 -17.07 4.82
N ASP A 228 -10.65 -18.35 5.11
CA ASP A 228 -10.95 -19.42 4.16
C ASP A 228 -12.46 -19.71 4.14
N ARG A 229 -12.87 -20.73 3.37
CA ARG A 229 -14.29 -21.15 3.28
C ARG A 229 -14.88 -21.59 4.62
N GLU A 230 -14.08 -21.98 5.60
CA GLU A 230 -14.50 -22.41 6.94
C GLU A 230 -14.37 -21.29 7.98
N ASP A 231 -14.12 -20.04 7.54
CA ASP A 231 -13.79 -18.91 8.41
C ASP A 231 -12.56 -19.13 9.32
N ARG A 232 -11.60 -19.94 8.87
CA ARG A 232 -10.28 -20.02 9.51
C ARG A 232 -9.49 -18.76 9.19
N LEU A 233 -8.93 -18.14 10.23
CA LEU A 233 -8.28 -16.84 10.14
C LEU A 233 -6.79 -16.97 9.78
N TYR A 234 -6.39 -16.18 8.78
CA TYR A 234 -5.03 -15.97 8.31
C TYR A 234 -4.72 -14.47 8.38
N PHE A 235 -3.49 -14.10 8.69
CA PHE A 235 -3.09 -12.69 8.82
C PHE A 235 -1.58 -12.52 8.74
N ILE A 236 -1.10 -11.29 8.61
CA ILE A 236 0.31 -10.96 8.74
C ILE A 236 0.60 -10.51 10.16
N LYS A 237 1.57 -11.18 10.79
CA LYS A 237 2.15 -10.79 12.08
C LYS A 237 3.50 -10.12 11.83
N ARG A 238 3.74 -8.96 12.44
CA ARG A 238 5.05 -8.28 12.43
C ARG A 238 5.38 -7.69 13.80
N PRO A 239 6.66 -7.43 14.12
CA PRO A 239 7.01 -6.63 15.29
C PRO A 239 6.35 -5.24 15.21
N HIS A 240 5.79 -4.78 16.33
CA HIS A 240 5.22 -3.44 16.41
C HIS A 240 6.35 -2.39 16.46
N GLU A 241 6.32 -1.43 15.54
CA GLU A 241 7.30 -0.35 15.48
C GLU A 241 6.71 0.93 16.08
N LYS A 242 7.26 1.38 17.21
CA LYS A 242 6.87 2.67 17.78
C LYS A 242 7.54 3.82 17.01
N PRO A 243 6.80 4.86 16.60
CA PRO A 243 7.39 6.07 16.02
C PRO A 243 8.49 6.62 16.96
N GLY A 244 9.72 6.75 16.47
CA GLY A 244 10.86 7.25 17.26
C GLY A 244 11.59 6.22 18.13
N SER A 245 11.21 4.93 18.10
CA SER A 245 11.89 3.88 18.88
C SER A 245 13.23 3.40 18.34
N LYS A 246 13.66 3.89 17.17
CA LYS A 246 15.08 3.80 16.77
C LYS A 246 15.88 4.79 17.60
N GLY A 247 16.07 4.46 18.88
CA GLY A 247 17.07 5.11 19.71
C GLY A 247 18.42 5.07 18.99
N MET A 248 19.23 6.12 19.14
CA MET A 248 20.58 6.16 18.57
C MET A 248 21.32 4.87 18.92
N THR A 249 21.62 4.06 17.90
CA THR A 249 22.49 2.91 18.09
C THR A 249 23.87 3.43 18.54
N PHE A 250 24.60 2.71 19.38
CA PHE A 250 25.97 3.12 19.78
C PHE A 250 26.86 3.43 18.57
N LYS A 251 26.67 2.68 17.47
CA LYS A 251 27.31 2.92 16.17
C LYS A 251 26.96 4.29 15.57
N ASP A 252 25.73 4.76 15.71
CA ASP A 252 25.33 6.08 15.23
C ASP A 252 26.02 7.19 16.03
N ILE A 253 26.15 7.04 17.35
CA ILE A 253 26.87 7.99 18.22
C ILE A 253 28.35 8.10 17.83
N VAL A 254 29.01 6.95 17.65
CA VAL A 254 30.43 6.91 17.21
C VAL A 254 30.63 7.53 15.84
N LEU A 255 29.63 7.46 14.95
CA LEU A 255 29.71 8.02 13.59
C LEU A 255 29.33 9.50 13.50
N ILE A 256 28.85 10.14 14.58
CA ILE A 256 28.51 11.58 14.59
C ILE A 256 29.69 12.46 14.14
N PRO A 257 30.92 12.32 14.71
CA PRO A 257 32.04 13.18 14.33
C PRO A 257 32.42 13.02 12.86
N TYR A 258 32.39 11.79 12.34
CA TYR A 258 32.66 11.50 10.94
C TYR A 258 31.63 12.13 10.00
N ARG A 259 30.33 12.03 10.34
CA ARG A 259 29.24 12.64 9.55
C ARG A 259 29.33 14.17 9.55
N LEU A 260 29.66 14.80 10.69
CA LEU A 260 29.93 16.24 10.78
C LEU A 260 31.11 16.67 9.91
N GLY A 261 32.23 15.95 9.95
CA GLY A 261 33.39 16.23 9.10
C GLY A 261 33.04 16.16 7.61
N ARG A 262 32.23 15.17 7.20
CA ARG A 262 31.75 15.06 5.81
C ARG A 262 30.82 16.22 5.42
N ALA A 263 29.94 16.66 6.31
CA ALA A 263 29.06 17.80 6.05
C ALA A 263 29.84 19.11 5.90
N VAL A 264 30.86 19.34 6.75
CA VAL A 264 31.77 20.49 6.63
C VAL A 264 32.52 20.44 5.30
N TYR A 265 33.06 19.28 4.90
CA TYR A 265 33.71 19.12 3.61
C TYR A 265 32.79 19.43 2.44
N SER A 266 31.55 18.91 2.46
CA SER A 266 30.55 19.19 1.42
C SER A 266 30.13 20.66 1.39
N PHE A 267 30.01 21.33 2.54
CA PHE A 267 29.76 22.77 2.62
C PHE A 267 30.90 23.57 2.01
N LEU A 268 32.15 23.24 2.35
CA LEU A 268 33.34 23.88 1.80
C LEU A 268 33.45 23.68 0.28
N GLN A 269 33.13 22.49 -0.22
CA GLN A 269 33.05 22.19 -1.66
C GLN A 269 32.06 23.12 -2.38
N LEU A 270 30.86 23.26 -1.81
CA LEU A 270 29.80 24.12 -2.35
C LEU A 270 30.18 25.60 -2.28
N PHE A 271 30.86 26.01 -1.21
CA PHE A 271 31.39 27.36 -1.04
C PHE A 271 32.45 27.68 -2.08
N SER A 272 33.45 26.80 -2.28
CA SER A 272 34.49 26.98 -3.30
C SER A 272 33.87 27.10 -4.69
N MET A 273 33.00 26.17 -5.07
CA MET A 273 32.33 26.20 -6.38
C MET A 273 31.53 27.49 -6.60
N ARG A 274 30.89 28.04 -5.55
CA ARG A 274 30.09 29.27 -5.63
C ARG A 274 30.93 30.54 -5.81
N TYR A 275 32.14 30.60 -5.25
CA TYR A 275 32.93 31.83 -5.21
C TYR A 275 34.19 31.81 -6.09
N THR A 276 34.80 30.64 -6.31
CA THR A 276 36.00 30.50 -7.16
C THR A 276 35.70 29.85 -8.50
N GLY A 277 34.51 29.22 -8.65
CA GLY A 277 34.14 28.46 -9.85
C GLY A 277 34.80 27.08 -9.94
N GLU A 278 35.66 26.71 -8.98
CA GLU A 278 36.41 25.46 -8.96
C GLU A 278 36.11 24.64 -7.69
N PRO A 279 35.92 23.31 -7.79
CA PRO A 279 35.75 22.46 -6.62
C PRO A 279 37.07 22.29 -5.86
N LEU A 280 37.00 22.09 -4.53
CA LEU A 280 38.17 21.84 -3.67
C LEU A 280 38.91 20.52 -3.96
N SER A 281 38.33 19.64 -4.80
CA SER A 281 38.91 18.38 -5.21
C SER A 281 38.67 18.15 -6.69
N THR A 282 39.72 17.77 -7.41
CA THR A 282 39.69 17.36 -8.83
C THR A 282 39.00 16.00 -9.04
N ALA A 283 38.80 15.21 -7.98
CA ALA A 283 37.82 14.13 -7.98
C ALA A 283 36.44 14.75 -7.71
N GLY A 284 35.76 15.15 -8.79
CA GLY A 284 34.38 15.65 -8.72
C GLY A 284 33.43 14.62 -8.12
N PRO A 285 32.28 15.04 -7.57
CA PRO A 285 31.23 14.11 -7.18
C PRO A 285 30.79 13.33 -8.42
N ASP A 286 30.91 12.01 -8.38
CA ASP A 286 30.51 11.11 -9.44
C ASP A 286 29.02 11.33 -9.79
N PRO A 287 28.72 11.93 -10.97
CA PRO A 287 27.37 12.30 -11.35
C PRO A 287 26.45 11.08 -11.54
N THR A 288 27.01 9.87 -11.62
CA THR A 288 26.23 8.62 -11.68
C THR A 288 25.55 8.29 -10.35
N LYS A 289 26.05 8.77 -9.20
CA LYS A 289 25.41 8.54 -7.89
C LYS A 289 24.28 9.51 -7.56
N ALA A 290 24.24 10.66 -8.24
CA ALA A 290 23.16 11.62 -8.10
C ALA A 290 21.96 11.30 -9.01
N LYS A 291 22.19 10.57 -10.12
CA LYS A 291 21.16 10.24 -11.12
C LYS A 291 20.29 9.02 -10.81
N ASN A 292 20.71 8.14 -9.90
CA ASN A 292 19.87 7.04 -9.43
C ASN A 292 19.30 7.38 -8.05
N LYS A 293 18.31 8.28 -8.01
CA LYS A 293 17.42 8.39 -6.84
C LYS A 293 16.31 7.35 -6.99
N ASP A 294 16.70 6.08 -6.95
CA ASP A 294 15.76 4.97 -6.77
C ASP A 294 15.21 4.98 -5.33
N PRO A 295 13.96 4.53 -5.11
CA PRO A 295 13.18 4.84 -3.93
C PRO A 295 13.73 4.11 -2.70
N LYS A 296 14.60 4.80 -1.95
CA LYS A 296 15.28 4.21 -0.79
C LYS A 296 14.32 3.82 0.33
N ASP A 297 13.17 4.47 0.43
CA ASP A 297 12.16 4.20 1.45
C ASP A 297 10.77 4.15 0.80
N LEU A 298 10.11 2.98 0.90
CA LEU A 298 8.73 2.78 0.44
C LEU A 298 7.81 2.66 1.66
N PHE A 299 6.68 3.36 1.65
CA PHE A 299 5.62 3.13 2.63
C PHE A 299 4.74 1.97 2.17
N ILE A 300 4.75 0.88 2.93
CA ILE A 300 3.92 -0.31 2.68
C ILE A 300 3.22 -0.67 3.99
N ASN A 301 1.88 -0.75 3.97
CA ASN A 301 1.05 -1.05 5.14
C ASN A 301 1.49 -0.22 6.36
N GLU A 302 1.62 1.09 6.15
CA GLU A 302 1.97 2.10 7.18
C GLU A 302 3.38 1.99 7.77
N ASN A 303 4.21 1.07 7.26
CA ASN A 303 5.61 0.98 7.64
C ASN A 303 6.53 1.49 6.52
N MET A 304 7.61 2.15 6.92
CA MET A 304 8.68 2.58 6.03
C MET A 304 9.68 1.45 5.85
N ILE A 305 9.76 0.90 4.64
CA ILE A 305 10.66 -0.20 4.30
C ILE A 305 11.80 0.35 3.46
N ASN A 306 13.03 0.08 3.90
CA ASN A 306 14.20 0.30 3.06
C ASN A 306 14.31 -0.85 2.04
N ALA A 307 13.81 -0.62 0.82
CA ALA A 307 13.64 -1.67 -0.19
C ALA A 307 14.97 -2.29 -0.62
N GLU A 308 16.00 -1.46 -0.86
CA GLU A 308 17.32 -1.92 -1.29
C GLU A 308 18.01 -2.75 -0.20
N GLN A 309 18.00 -2.27 1.04
CA GLN A 309 18.61 -2.98 2.17
C GLN A 309 17.90 -4.32 2.39
N THR A 310 16.57 -4.33 2.43
CA THR A 310 15.80 -5.55 2.69
C THR A 310 15.99 -6.58 1.58
N LEU A 311 15.99 -6.15 0.32
CA LEU A 311 16.25 -7.03 -0.83
C LEU A 311 17.65 -7.65 -0.77
N LYS A 312 18.66 -6.84 -0.40
CA LYS A 312 20.02 -7.33 -0.22
C LYS A 312 20.11 -8.34 0.92
N GLU A 313 19.53 -8.04 2.08
CA GLU A 313 19.52 -8.94 3.23
C GLU A 313 18.82 -10.28 2.93
N ASN A 314 17.70 -10.24 2.20
CA ASN A 314 16.98 -11.45 1.78
C ASN A 314 17.80 -12.29 0.80
N ARG A 315 18.52 -11.65 -0.13
CA ARG A 315 19.45 -12.33 -1.03
C ARG A 315 20.62 -12.97 -0.27
N ASP A 316 21.23 -12.23 0.65
CA ASP A 316 22.38 -12.68 1.44
C ASP A 316 22.00 -13.87 2.36
N LYS A 317 20.74 -13.95 2.78
CA LYS A 317 20.17 -15.08 3.55
C LYS A 317 19.76 -16.28 2.69
N GLY A 318 19.96 -16.22 1.37
CA GLY A 318 19.75 -17.36 0.46
C GLY A 318 18.30 -17.57 0.02
N ASP A 319 17.44 -16.55 0.11
CA ASP A 319 16.06 -16.68 -0.41
C ASP A 319 16.08 -16.91 -1.93
N SER A 320 15.39 -17.96 -2.39
CA SER A 320 15.30 -18.29 -3.82
C SER A 320 14.65 -17.17 -4.65
N PHE A 321 13.73 -16.42 -4.03
CA PHE A 321 13.03 -15.30 -4.63
C PHE A 321 13.12 -14.07 -3.71
N PRO A 322 14.25 -13.35 -3.70
CA PRO A 322 14.48 -12.27 -2.74
C PRO A 322 13.61 -11.04 -3.08
N GLY A 323 12.61 -10.79 -2.24
CA GLY A 323 11.72 -9.63 -2.31
C GLY A 323 12.16 -8.49 -1.40
N ILE A 324 11.32 -7.46 -1.32
CA ILE A 324 11.52 -6.28 -0.46
C ILE A 324 10.79 -6.40 0.88
N ALA A 325 9.99 -7.46 1.08
CA ALA A 325 9.30 -7.72 2.32
C ALA A 325 10.29 -8.18 3.43
N PRO A 326 10.25 -7.57 4.62
CA PRO A 326 11.06 -8.02 5.75
C PRO A 326 10.69 -9.45 6.18
N ARG A 327 11.69 -10.28 6.49
CA ARG A 327 11.44 -11.65 6.99
C ARG A 327 10.70 -11.70 8.33
N SER A 328 10.68 -10.60 9.08
CA SER A 328 9.93 -10.47 10.32
C SER A 328 8.41 -10.38 10.08
N TRP A 329 7.98 -10.17 8.84
CA TRP A 329 6.57 -10.18 8.46
C TRP A 329 6.18 -11.61 8.12
N GLU A 330 5.38 -12.21 9.00
CA GLU A 330 5.04 -13.63 8.98
C GLU A 330 3.56 -13.80 8.65
N LEU A 331 3.26 -14.42 7.51
CA LEU A 331 1.93 -14.94 7.24
C LEU A 331 1.64 -16.06 8.24
N THR A 332 0.63 -15.85 9.06
CA THR A 332 0.29 -16.64 10.23
C THR A 332 -1.16 -17.12 10.11
N ARG A 333 -1.42 -18.35 10.54
CA ARG A 333 -2.78 -18.90 10.68
C ARG A 333 -3.11 -19.10 12.16
N LEU A 334 -4.33 -18.75 12.53
CA LEU A 334 -4.91 -19.07 13.83
C LEU A 334 -5.54 -20.48 13.77
N GLU A 335 -5.05 -21.38 14.60
CA GLU A 335 -5.58 -22.74 14.72
C GLU A 335 -6.81 -22.80 15.65
N LYS A 336 -7.57 -23.90 15.56
CA LYS A 336 -8.80 -24.09 16.36
C LYS A 336 -8.55 -24.13 17.87
N ASP A 337 -7.35 -24.51 18.29
CA ASP A 337 -6.93 -24.53 19.70
C ASP A 337 -6.40 -23.16 20.19
N GLY A 338 -6.40 -22.15 19.32
CA GLY A 338 -5.86 -20.82 19.60
C GLY A 338 -4.35 -20.69 19.36
N SER A 339 -3.66 -21.76 18.94
CA SER A 339 -2.24 -21.69 18.59
C SER A 339 -2.02 -20.97 17.24
N LEU A 340 -0.80 -20.46 17.05
CA LEU A 340 -0.41 -19.72 15.86
C LEU A 340 0.63 -20.48 15.05
N THR A 341 0.34 -20.71 13.77
CA THR A 341 1.26 -21.37 12.83
C THR A 341 1.80 -20.36 11.82
N CYS A 342 3.13 -20.16 11.79
CA CYS A 342 3.79 -19.38 10.75
C CYS A 342 3.87 -20.21 9.46
N LEU A 343 3.22 -19.73 8.39
CA LEU A 343 3.17 -20.40 7.09
C LEU A 343 4.25 -19.89 6.13
N LYS A 344 4.56 -18.59 6.18
CA LYS A 344 5.55 -17.96 5.29
C LYS A 344 6.11 -16.67 5.90
N LYS A 345 7.39 -16.40 5.64
CA LYS A 345 8.07 -15.15 6.01
C LYS A 345 8.28 -14.26 4.79
N GLY A 346 8.30 -12.94 4.98
CA GLY A 346 8.53 -11.97 3.91
C GLY A 346 7.31 -11.81 3.00
N VAL A 347 6.14 -11.56 3.59
CA VAL A 347 4.87 -11.37 2.87
C VAL A 347 4.39 -9.92 3.04
N ILE A 348 3.99 -9.26 1.94
CA ILE A 348 3.43 -7.90 1.92
C ILE A 348 1.89 -7.91 1.85
N ASP A 349 1.34 -8.73 0.96
CA ASP A 349 -0.10 -9.00 0.84
C ASP A 349 -0.30 -10.43 0.35
N PHE A 350 -1.47 -10.99 0.63
CA PHE A 350 -1.80 -12.35 0.26
C PHE A 350 -3.31 -12.52 0.08
N ASP A 351 -3.66 -13.61 -0.61
CA ASP A 351 -5.02 -14.10 -0.68
C ASP A 351 -5.05 -15.62 -0.80
N LEU A 352 -6.21 -16.20 -0.48
CA LEU A 352 -6.38 -17.64 -0.38
C LEU A 352 -7.00 -18.20 -1.65
N GLY A 353 -6.41 -19.27 -2.19
CA GLY A 353 -6.98 -20.03 -3.30
C GLY A 353 -8.01 -21.06 -2.82
N LYS A 354 -8.82 -21.60 -3.76
CA LYS A 354 -9.92 -22.54 -3.45
C LYS A 354 -9.45 -23.82 -2.76
N ASN A 355 -8.25 -24.25 -3.13
CA ASN A 355 -7.66 -25.48 -2.63
C ASN A 355 -6.82 -25.23 -1.38
N GLY A 356 -6.89 -24.08 -0.72
CA GLY A 356 -6.01 -23.76 0.41
C GLY A 356 -4.56 -23.47 0.02
N ASP A 357 -4.32 -23.33 -1.30
CA ASP A 357 -3.11 -22.70 -1.80
C ASP A 357 -3.09 -21.24 -1.39
N ILE A 358 -1.90 -20.67 -1.21
CA ILE A 358 -1.73 -19.27 -0.83
C ILE A 358 -1.07 -18.55 -2.01
N VAL A 359 -1.70 -17.47 -2.46
CA VAL A 359 -1.08 -16.55 -3.42
C VAL A 359 -0.63 -15.32 -2.66
N PHE A 360 0.64 -14.96 -2.76
CA PHE A 360 1.20 -13.88 -1.98
C PHE A 360 2.22 -13.06 -2.76
N SER A 361 2.43 -11.84 -2.29
CA SER A 361 3.46 -10.94 -2.77
C SER A 361 4.55 -10.78 -1.72
N ASN A 362 5.81 -10.82 -2.14
CA ASN A 362 6.95 -10.34 -1.33
C ASN A 362 7.44 -8.95 -1.78
N GLY A 363 6.57 -8.24 -2.52
CA GLY A 363 6.77 -6.93 -3.12
C GLY A 363 7.31 -6.99 -4.54
N LYS A 364 8.16 -7.96 -4.90
CA LYS A 364 8.72 -8.06 -6.26
C LYS A 364 8.13 -9.21 -7.07
N TYR A 365 7.86 -10.32 -6.40
CA TYR A 365 7.38 -11.54 -7.01
C TYR A 365 5.94 -11.80 -6.59
N LEU A 366 5.11 -12.20 -7.54
CA LEU A 366 3.84 -12.85 -7.28
C LEU A 366 4.14 -14.35 -7.17
N LEU A 367 3.85 -14.94 -6.02
CA LEU A 367 4.16 -16.33 -5.72
C LEU A 367 2.89 -17.10 -5.38
N LYS A 368 2.90 -18.39 -5.70
CA LYS A 368 1.92 -19.36 -5.23
C LYS A 368 2.62 -20.42 -4.40
N GLN A 369 2.12 -20.66 -3.20
CA GLN A 369 2.53 -21.75 -2.32
C GLN A 369 1.39 -22.77 -2.24
N ASP A 370 1.69 -24.04 -2.50
CA ASP A 370 0.73 -25.13 -2.32
C ASP A 370 0.63 -25.59 -0.85
N ARG A 371 -0.23 -26.57 -0.58
CA ARG A 371 -0.43 -27.14 0.77
C ARG A 371 0.83 -27.79 1.36
N GLU A 372 1.76 -28.24 0.52
CA GLU A 372 3.02 -28.88 0.95
C GLU A 372 4.11 -27.83 1.22
N GLY A 373 3.83 -26.56 0.96
CA GLY A 373 4.77 -25.45 1.14
C GLY A 373 5.68 -25.22 -0.06
N LYS A 374 5.43 -25.87 -1.21
CA LYS A 374 6.23 -25.68 -2.41
C LYS A 374 5.81 -24.39 -3.11
N GLU A 375 6.81 -23.59 -3.47
CA GLU A 375 6.61 -22.29 -4.09
C GLU A 375 6.83 -22.33 -5.60
N LYS A 376 5.97 -21.57 -6.31
CA LYS A 376 6.08 -21.30 -7.73
C LYS A 376 5.93 -19.80 -7.96
N VAL A 377 6.86 -19.23 -8.73
CA VAL A 377 6.72 -17.85 -9.21
C VAL A 377 5.64 -17.81 -10.28
N LEU A 378 4.70 -16.89 -10.12
CA LEU A 378 3.65 -16.60 -11.08
C LEU A 378 4.02 -15.41 -11.96
N ASP A 379 4.59 -14.35 -11.36
CA ASP A 379 4.97 -13.14 -12.08
C ASP A 379 6.08 -12.36 -11.33
N THR A 380 6.71 -11.41 -12.03
CA THR A 380 7.70 -10.47 -11.48
C THR A 380 7.40 -9.07 -12.00
N VAL A 381 7.15 -8.13 -11.08
CA VAL A 381 6.91 -6.71 -11.41
C VAL A 381 7.60 -5.81 -10.39
N ASP A 382 7.63 -4.50 -10.65
CA ASP A 382 8.34 -3.53 -9.81
C ASP A 382 7.91 -3.55 -8.33
N LEU A 383 6.60 -3.51 -8.08
CA LEU A 383 6.02 -3.47 -6.75
C LEU A 383 4.60 -4.04 -6.76
N ILE A 384 4.35 -5.15 -6.07
CA ILE A 384 3.01 -5.69 -5.86
C ILE A 384 2.58 -5.40 -4.42
N ASN A 385 1.61 -4.51 -4.25
CA ASN A 385 1.12 -4.09 -2.94
C ASN A 385 -0.26 -4.67 -2.59
N ARG A 386 -1.04 -5.13 -3.58
CA ARG A 386 -2.32 -5.82 -3.38
C ARG A 386 -2.44 -7.05 -4.27
N VAL A 387 -3.03 -8.13 -3.76
CA VAL A 387 -3.25 -9.40 -4.47
C VAL A 387 -4.62 -9.96 -4.13
N ARG A 388 -5.41 -10.38 -5.13
CA ARG A 388 -6.68 -11.08 -4.94
C ARG A 388 -6.82 -12.26 -5.88
N VAL A 389 -7.38 -13.35 -5.39
CA VAL A 389 -7.63 -14.60 -6.14
C VAL A 389 -9.12 -14.76 -6.38
N CYS A 390 -9.49 -15.01 -7.64
CA CYS A 390 -10.88 -15.25 -8.00
C CYS A 390 -11.29 -16.66 -7.60
N LEU A 391 -12.21 -16.74 -6.63
CA LEU A 391 -12.80 -17.99 -6.17
C LEU A 391 -13.97 -18.45 -7.07
N ALA A 392 -13.79 -18.48 -8.40
CA ALA A 392 -14.81 -18.92 -9.37
C ALA A 392 -15.38 -20.34 -9.17
#